data_AF-A0A7J6MG80-F1
#
_entry.id   AF-A0A7J6MG80-F1
#
_cell.length_a   1.000
_cell.length_b   1.000
_cell.length_c   1.000
_cell.angle_alpha   90.00
_cell.angle_beta   90.00
_cell.angle_gamma   90.00
#
_symmetry.space_group_name_H-M   'P 1'
#
loop_
_entity.id
_entity.type
_entity.pdbx_description
1 polymer ?
#
loop_
_entity_poly.entity_id
_entity_poly.type
_entity_poly.pdbx_seq_one_letter_code
_entity_poly.pdbx_strand_id
1 'polypeptide(L)'
;MDEDKYETAFESWLPDFWKIQNAPESPDEHEIPEPIVELEVVGKELAHKPNKFFYKQLAKFAVDEEERKALELIVADTPEGNAAYSALSSESVNYIDVLKKFPSAHPPLEHLMSLVPCIKPRLYSIASSQRFVNDKVELVIVVNDWKTPSGATKRGLCTNYIDRLATDGHEDLTHKVVVSVTPGTFNLPPTLMEPYVMTGLGTGLAPFRAFIQERAFFKNLGYETGPMWLFYGCRYRAKDYILGHELEEWAEEGVITHLKPAFSRDQKEKVYVQHKMLESKDDLYEDLINKGGYFYLCGQAGQLEIDVRNAILTAIREGGKMSAEEAQKVFDKFEEEGRYCLELY
;
A
#
# COMPACT_ATOMS: atom_id res chain seq x y z
N MET A 1 -60.72 -9.78 39.62
CA MET A 1 -62.04 -9.96 39.01
C MET A 1 -62.31 -8.73 38.16
N ASP A 2 -62.27 -8.77 36.85
CA ASP A 2 -62.00 -9.85 35.92
C ASP A 2 -61.46 -9.18 34.65
N GLU A 3 -60.39 -9.76 34.13
CA GLU A 3 -59.89 -9.56 32.77
C GLU A 3 -60.87 -10.19 31.76
N ASP A 4 -60.90 -9.58 30.58
CA ASP A 4 -61.17 -10.17 29.28
C ASP A 4 -62.49 -10.92 29.04
N LYS A 5 -63.42 -10.21 28.39
CA LYS A 5 -64.65 -10.76 27.83
C LYS A 5 -64.74 -10.76 26.31
N TYR A 6 -63.62 -10.56 25.59
CA TYR A 6 -63.66 -10.46 24.13
C TYR A 6 -62.68 -11.35 23.35
N GLU A 7 -61.92 -12.24 23.99
CA GLU A 7 -60.91 -13.05 23.29
C GLU A 7 -61.22 -14.54 23.03
N THR A 8 -62.44 -15.04 23.31
CA THR A 8 -62.72 -16.50 23.20
C THR A 8 -63.66 -16.91 22.07
N ALA A 9 -63.89 -16.06 21.06
CA ALA A 9 -64.70 -16.46 19.89
C ALA A 9 -63.90 -16.91 18.66
N PHE A 10 -62.56 -16.79 18.67
CA PHE A 10 -61.73 -17.13 17.50
C PHE A 10 -61.17 -18.56 17.51
N GLU A 11 -61.12 -19.22 18.67
CA GLU A 11 -60.52 -20.55 18.82
C GLU A 11 -61.49 -21.72 18.52
N SER A 12 -62.80 -21.48 18.44
CA SER A 12 -63.78 -22.56 18.23
C SER A 12 -64.01 -22.94 16.76
N TRP A 13 -63.25 -22.37 15.81
CA TRP A 13 -63.45 -22.61 14.37
C TRP A 13 -62.16 -22.81 13.57
N LEU A 14 -61.12 -23.38 14.19
CA LEU A 14 -60.00 -23.95 13.43
C LEU A 14 -60.28 -25.44 13.18
N PRO A 15 -60.42 -25.87 11.91
CA PRO A 15 -60.58 -27.27 11.58
C PRO A 15 -59.41 -28.09 12.14
N ASP A 16 -59.68 -29.30 12.64
CA ASP A 16 -58.68 -30.27 13.11
C ASP A 16 -57.60 -30.63 12.06
N PHE A 17 -57.71 -30.10 10.84
CA PHE A 17 -56.73 -30.20 9.77
C PHE A 17 -55.35 -29.60 10.11
N TRP A 18 -55.27 -28.63 11.04
CA TRP A 18 -54.00 -27.97 11.40
C TRP A 18 -53.32 -28.49 12.67
N LYS A 19 -53.89 -29.50 13.35
CA LYS A 19 -53.21 -30.19 14.47
C LYS A 19 -52.19 -31.23 13.97
N ILE A 20 -51.31 -30.82 13.07
CA ILE A 20 -50.12 -31.60 12.72
C ILE A 20 -48.99 -31.10 13.62
N GLN A 21 -48.56 -31.95 14.55
CA GLN A 21 -47.61 -31.64 15.63
C GLN A 21 -46.16 -31.36 15.18
N ASN A 22 -45.93 -30.94 13.94
CA ASN A 22 -44.60 -30.61 13.38
C ASN A 22 -44.74 -29.70 12.14
N ALA A 23 -45.47 -28.58 12.24
CA ALA A 23 -45.31 -27.53 11.24
C ALA A 23 -43.97 -26.82 11.54
N PRO A 24 -43.00 -26.79 10.59
CA PRO A 24 -41.78 -26.02 10.81
C PRO A 24 -42.17 -24.56 11.03
N GLU A 25 -41.57 -23.95 12.05
CA GLU A 25 -41.70 -22.51 12.27
C GLU A 25 -41.32 -21.77 10.98
N SER A 26 -42.06 -20.72 10.66
CA SER A 26 -41.67 -19.82 9.57
C SER A 26 -40.26 -19.32 9.88
N PRO A 27 -39.28 -19.44 8.96
CA PRO A 27 -37.95 -18.92 9.21
C PRO A 27 -38.08 -17.46 9.62
N ASP A 28 -37.45 -17.08 10.73
CA ASP A 28 -37.42 -15.70 11.18
C ASP A 28 -36.79 -14.87 10.04
N GLU A 29 -37.53 -13.92 9.46
CA GLU A 29 -37.03 -13.07 8.38
C GLU A 29 -35.84 -12.19 8.83
N HIS A 30 -35.48 -12.26 10.12
CA HIS A 30 -34.33 -11.61 10.74
C HIS A 30 -33.17 -12.56 11.07
N GLU A 31 -33.30 -13.88 10.88
CA GLU A 31 -32.16 -14.79 10.92
C GLU A 31 -31.32 -14.58 9.66
N ILE A 32 -30.08 -14.12 9.83
CA ILE A 32 -29.09 -14.13 8.75
C ILE A 32 -28.85 -15.61 8.42
N PRO A 33 -29.26 -16.10 7.23
CA PRO A 33 -29.11 -17.52 6.92
C PRO A 33 -27.63 -17.89 6.98
N GLU A 34 -27.33 -19.01 7.64
CA GLU A 34 -25.98 -19.54 7.65
C GLU A 34 -25.49 -19.69 6.19
N PRO A 35 -24.26 -19.28 5.88
CA PRO A 35 -23.75 -19.34 4.52
C PRO A 35 -23.83 -20.77 4.00
N ILE A 36 -24.66 -20.97 2.96
CA ILE A 36 -24.86 -22.28 2.28
C ILE A 36 -23.54 -22.83 1.72
N VAL A 37 -22.55 -21.95 1.52
CA VAL A 37 -21.18 -22.32 1.17
C VAL A 37 -20.21 -21.42 1.95
N GLU A 38 -19.52 -21.99 2.94
CA GLU A 38 -18.27 -21.41 3.44
C GLU A 38 -17.16 -21.74 2.45
N LEU A 39 -16.86 -20.78 1.58
CA LEU A 39 -15.65 -20.86 0.76
C LEU A 39 -14.48 -20.45 1.65
N GLU A 40 -13.95 -21.40 2.44
CA GLU A 40 -12.92 -21.18 3.48
C GLU A 40 -11.74 -20.32 3.04
N VAL A 41 -11.40 -20.31 1.74
CA VAL A 41 -10.51 -19.29 1.18
C VAL A 41 -10.93 -19.03 -0.26
N VAL A 42 -11.87 -18.10 -0.48
CA VAL A 42 -12.01 -17.52 -1.82
C VAL A 42 -10.74 -16.75 -2.11
N GLY A 43 -9.78 -17.39 -2.81
CA GLY A 43 -8.58 -16.74 -3.32
C GLY A 43 -8.90 -15.71 -4.41
N LYS A 44 -10.06 -15.05 -4.38
CA LYS A 44 -10.56 -14.06 -5.34
C LYS A 44 -10.59 -12.68 -4.73
N GLU A 45 -10.21 -11.71 -5.55
CA GLU A 45 -10.05 -10.32 -5.15
C GLU A 45 -11.37 -9.55 -5.34
N LEU A 46 -12.28 -9.75 -4.38
CA LEU A 46 -13.61 -9.12 -4.38
C LEU A 46 -13.58 -7.63 -3.99
N ALA A 47 -12.52 -7.17 -3.33
CA ALA A 47 -12.39 -5.80 -2.84
C ALA A 47 -11.81 -4.83 -3.89
N HIS A 48 -11.40 -5.34 -5.06
CA HIS A 48 -10.86 -4.53 -6.14
C HIS A 48 -11.93 -4.06 -7.14
N LYS A 49 -11.56 -3.07 -7.96
CA LYS A 49 -12.44 -2.47 -8.96
C LYS A 49 -12.67 -3.45 -10.13
N PRO A 50 -13.92 -3.75 -10.51
CA PRO A 50 -14.19 -4.60 -11.66
C PRO A 50 -13.82 -3.91 -12.97
N ASN A 51 -13.31 -4.67 -13.93
CA ASN A 51 -13.09 -4.18 -15.29
C ASN A 51 -14.40 -4.18 -16.10
N LYS A 52 -14.43 -3.50 -17.26
CA LYS A 52 -15.61 -3.49 -18.15
C LYS A 52 -16.09 -4.88 -18.56
N PHE A 53 -15.18 -5.87 -18.65
CA PHE A 53 -15.56 -7.25 -18.99
C PHE A 53 -16.49 -7.86 -17.93
N PHE A 54 -16.25 -7.61 -16.64
CA PHE A 54 -17.14 -8.07 -15.56
C PHE A 54 -18.57 -7.55 -15.74
N TYR A 55 -18.75 -6.24 -15.91
CA TYR A 55 -20.06 -5.61 -16.12
C TYR A 55 -20.77 -6.19 -17.36
N LYS A 56 -20.02 -6.44 -18.45
CA LYS A 56 -20.55 -7.02 -19.68
C LYS A 56 -21.10 -8.43 -19.48
N GLN A 57 -20.43 -9.24 -18.65
CA GLN A 57 -20.93 -10.57 -18.33
C GLN A 57 -22.11 -10.49 -17.37
N LEU A 58 -22.04 -9.60 -16.37
CA LEU A 58 -23.10 -9.41 -15.39
C LEU A 58 -24.43 -9.01 -16.04
N ALA A 59 -24.41 -8.15 -17.07
CA ALA A 59 -25.59 -7.73 -17.82
C ALA A 59 -26.43 -8.90 -18.37
N LYS A 60 -25.78 -10.02 -18.72
CA LYS A 60 -26.46 -11.21 -19.27
C LYS A 60 -27.33 -11.94 -18.24
N PHE A 61 -27.07 -11.72 -16.96
CA PHE A 61 -27.78 -12.34 -15.85
C PHE A 61 -28.78 -11.38 -15.19
N ALA A 62 -28.88 -10.14 -15.65
CA ALA A 62 -29.83 -9.15 -15.16
C ALA A 62 -31.23 -9.46 -15.71
N VAL A 63 -32.15 -9.78 -14.80
CA VAL A 63 -33.57 -10.01 -15.14
C VAL A 63 -34.37 -8.70 -15.20
N ASP A 64 -33.93 -7.68 -14.46
CA ASP A 64 -34.52 -6.35 -14.55
C ASP A 64 -33.97 -5.60 -15.78
N GLU A 65 -34.88 -5.07 -16.57
CA GLU A 65 -34.55 -4.43 -17.85
C GLU A 65 -33.76 -3.12 -17.65
N GLU A 66 -34.05 -2.37 -16.59
CA GLU A 66 -33.39 -1.10 -16.32
C GLU A 66 -31.98 -1.31 -15.78
N GLU A 67 -31.80 -2.29 -14.88
CA GLU A 67 -30.48 -2.74 -14.44
C GLU A 67 -29.63 -3.26 -15.61
N ARG A 68 -30.23 -4.06 -16.50
CA ARG A 68 -29.53 -4.56 -17.69
C ARG A 68 -29.04 -3.42 -18.59
N LYS A 69 -29.91 -2.46 -18.91
CA LYS A 69 -29.53 -1.27 -19.71
C LYS A 69 -28.45 -0.44 -19.03
N ALA A 70 -28.51 -0.30 -17.70
CA ALA A 70 -27.49 0.42 -16.95
C ALA A 70 -26.13 -0.29 -17.01
N LEU A 71 -26.10 -1.61 -16.89
CA LEU A 71 -24.89 -2.42 -17.07
C LEU A 71 -24.34 -2.33 -18.50
N GLU A 72 -25.22 -2.36 -19.51
CA GLU A 72 -24.86 -2.19 -20.92
C GLU A 72 -24.30 -0.79 -21.20
N LEU A 73 -24.86 0.25 -20.60
CA LEU A 73 -24.35 1.61 -20.69
C LEU A 73 -22.93 1.72 -20.13
N ILE A 74 -22.66 1.13 -18.96
CA ILE A 74 -21.32 1.17 -18.33
C ILE A 74 -20.23 0.59 -19.26
N VAL A 75 -20.59 -0.41 -20.07
CA VAL A 75 -19.63 -1.06 -20.98
C VAL A 75 -19.63 -0.48 -22.38
N ALA A 76 -20.60 0.37 -22.71
CA ALA A 76 -20.67 1.04 -24.00
C ALA A 76 -19.43 1.89 -24.25
N ASP A 77 -18.95 1.89 -25.49
CA ASP A 77 -17.85 2.74 -25.93
C ASP A 77 -18.38 4.08 -26.44
N THR A 78 -19.09 4.79 -25.57
CA THR A 78 -19.61 6.14 -25.82
C THR A 78 -19.09 7.08 -24.72
N PRO A 79 -19.13 8.41 -24.93
CA PRO A 79 -18.80 9.37 -23.89
C PRO A 79 -19.57 9.15 -22.59
N GLU A 80 -20.86 8.82 -22.69
CA GLU A 80 -21.75 8.55 -21.57
C GLU A 80 -21.36 7.26 -20.84
N GLY A 81 -21.09 6.18 -21.58
CA GLY A 81 -20.65 4.91 -20.98
C GLY A 81 -19.29 5.00 -20.31
N ASN A 82 -18.34 5.70 -20.94
CA ASN A 82 -17.03 5.98 -20.36
C ASN A 82 -17.12 6.86 -19.10
N ALA A 83 -18.02 7.84 -19.08
CA ALA A 83 -18.30 8.64 -17.89
C ALA A 83 -18.94 7.80 -16.77
N ALA A 84 -19.90 6.93 -17.09
CA ALA A 84 -20.55 6.04 -16.13
C ALA A 84 -19.54 5.06 -15.48
N TYR A 85 -18.69 4.42 -16.29
CA TYR A 85 -17.61 3.57 -15.77
C TYR A 85 -16.61 4.35 -14.91
N SER A 86 -16.22 5.54 -15.36
CA SER A 86 -15.28 6.40 -14.62
C SER A 86 -15.85 6.86 -13.27
N ALA A 87 -17.14 7.16 -13.21
CA ALA A 87 -17.83 7.52 -11.95
C ALA A 87 -17.84 6.36 -10.94
N LEU A 88 -18.03 5.11 -11.39
CA LEU A 88 -17.89 3.94 -10.51
C LEU A 88 -16.44 3.74 -10.05
N SER A 89 -15.49 3.93 -10.96
CA SER A 89 -14.07 3.79 -10.66
C SER A 89 -13.56 4.86 -9.67
N SER A 90 -14.02 6.10 -9.79
CA SER A 90 -13.66 7.19 -8.86
C SER A 90 -14.22 6.93 -7.45
N GLU A 91 -15.42 6.37 -7.36
CA GLU A 91 -16.03 5.90 -6.10
C GLU A 91 -15.41 4.61 -5.56
N SER A 92 -14.41 4.05 -6.25
CA SER A 92 -13.76 2.78 -5.86
C SER A 92 -14.77 1.65 -5.62
N VAL A 93 -15.80 1.59 -6.47
CA VAL A 93 -16.80 0.52 -6.48
C VAL A 93 -16.11 -0.82 -6.75
N ASN A 94 -16.28 -1.77 -5.84
CA ASN A 94 -15.72 -3.11 -5.94
C ASN A 94 -16.76 -4.15 -6.41
N TYR A 95 -16.34 -5.40 -6.60
CA TYR A 95 -17.24 -6.47 -7.06
C TYR A 95 -18.48 -6.64 -6.18
N ILE A 96 -18.33 -6.54 -4.85
CA ILE A 96 -19.45 -6.66 -3.90
C ILE A 96 -20.41 -5.48 -4.05
N ASP A 97 -19.88 -4.26 -4.19
CA ASP A 97 -20.69 -3.06 -4.40
C ASP A 97 -21.51 -3.16 -5.69
N VAL A 98 -20.93 -3.69 -6.78
CA VAL A 98 -21.64 -3.89 -8.05
C VAL A 98 -22.79 -4.89 -7.88
N LEU A 99 -22.54 -6.04 -7.25
CA LEU A 99 -23.58 -7.05 -7.03
C LEU A 99 -24.72 -6.52 -6.15
N LYS A 100 -24.42 -5.67 -5.15
CA LYS A 100 -25.44 -4.98 -4.35
C LYS A 100 -26.21 -3.92 -5.12
N LYS A 101 -25.55 -3.26 -6.09
CA LYS A 101 -26.16 -2.21 -6.92
C LYS A 101 -27.07 -2.77 -8.02
N PHE A 102 -26.80 -3.98 -8.50
CA PHE A 102 -27.57 -4.66 -9.55
C PHE A 102 -28.11 -6.02 -9.03
N PRO A 103 -29.04 -6.01 -8.07
CA PRO A 103 -29.57 -7.23 -7.45
C PRO A 103 -30.43 -8.09 -8.38
N SER A 104 -30.78 -7.67 -9.59
CA SER A 104 -31.37 -8.58 -10.58
C SER A 104 -30.32 -9.40 -11.33
N ALA A 105 -29.05 -8.99 -11.28
CA ALA A 105 -27.96 -9.62 -12.02
C ALA A 105 -27.29 -10.73 -11.20
N HIS A 106 -27.88 -11.92 -11.24
CA HIS A 106 -27.51 -13.05 -10.39
C HIS A 106 -26.90 -14.23 -11.18
N PRO A 107 -25.61 -14.16 -11.55
CA PRO A 107 -24.93 -15.30 -12.14
C PRO A 107 -24.81 -16.46 -11.14
N PRO A 108 -24.79 -17.72 -11.62
CA PRO A 108 -24.40 -18.86 -10.78
C PRO A 108 -23.02 -18.62 -10.14
N LEU A 109 -22.85 -19.09 -8.91
CA LEU A 109 -21.63 -18.84 -8.12
C LEU A 109 -20.35 -19.26 -8.87
N GLU A 110 -20.36 -20.42 -9.54
CA GLU A 110 -19.25 -20.89 -10.37
C GLU A 110 -18.87 -19.90 -11.47
N HIS A 111 -19.87 -19.30 -12.12
CA HIS A 111 -19.66 -18.31 -13.16
C HIS A 111 -19.10 -17.03 -12.56
N LEU A 112 -19.67 -16.54 -11.45
CA LEU A 112 -19.15 -15.37 -10.74
C LEU A 112 -17.67 -15.57 -10.36
N MET A 113 -17.33 -16.72 -9.78
CA MET A 113 -15.96 -17.04 -9.39
C MET A 113 -15.00 -17.10 -10.60
N SER A 114 -15.48 -17.46 -11.79
CA SER A 114 -14.68 -17.40 -13.02
C SER A 114 -14.39 -15.97 -13.49
N LEU A 115 -15.24 -15.00 -13.14
CA LEU A 115 -15.12 -13.60 -13.56
C LEU A 115 -14.26 -12.75 -12.61
N VAL A 116 -14.20 -13.11 -11.34
CA VAL A 116 -13.39 -12.40 -10.35
C VAL A 116 -11.94 -12.91 -10.43
N PRO A 117 -10.93 -12.02 -10.52
CA PRO A 117 -9.53 -12.41 -10.55
C PRO A 117 -9.07 -12.96 -9.20
N CYS A 118 -7.99 -13.74 -9.20
CA CYS A 118 -7.38 -14.21 -7.96
C CYS A 118 -6.68 -13.08 -7.19
N ILE A 119 -6.61 -13.22 -5.87
CA ILE A 119 -5.83 -12.34 -4.99
C ILE A 119 -4.35 -12.44 -5.41
N LYS A 120 -3.75 -11.29 -5.68
CA LYS A 120 -2.31 -11.21 -5.98
C LYS A 120 -1.50 -10.99 -4.69
N PRO A 121 -0.29 -11.56 -4.58
CA PRO A 121 0.66 -11.20 -3.54
C PRO A 121 0.94 -9.69 -3.55
N ARG A 122 1.17 -9.10 -2.38
CA ARG A 122 1.61 -7.70 -2.24
C ARG A 122 3.10 -7.71 -1.87
N LEU A 123 3.88 -6.89 -2.56
CA LEU A 123 5.31 -6.75 -2.32
C LEU A 123 5.54 -5.60 -1.33
N TYR A 124 6.49 -5.81 -0.42
CA TYR A 124 6.97 -4.81 0.52
C TYR A 124 8.49 -4.88 0.56
N SER A 125 9.15 -3.73 0.56
CA SER A 125 10.60 -3.65 0.74
C SER A 125 10.94 -4.06 2.17
N ILE A 126 11.91 -4.96 2.32
CA ILE A 126 12.36 -5.46 3.62
C ILE A 126 13.07 -4.32 4.37
N ALA A 127 12.69 -4.11 5.64
CA ALA A 127 13.19 -3.04 6.50
C ALA A 127 14.22 -3.48 7.52
N SER A 128 14.80 -4.67 7.35
CA SER A 128 15.82 -5.25 8.22
C SER A 128 16.99 -5.86 7.46
N SER A 129 18.19 -5.80 8.03
CA SER A 129 19.32 -6.62 7.62
C SER A 129 19.31 -7.94 8.41
N GLN A 130 19.40 -9.08 7.72
CA GLN A 130 19.51 -10.39 8.39
C GLN A 130 20.78 -10.51 9.25
N ARG A 131 21.87 -9.79 8.96
CA ARG A 131 23.05 -9.81 9.84
C ARG A 131 22.78 -9.13 11.18
N PHE A 132 21.84 -8.18 11.20
CA PHE A 132 21.49 -7.43 12.39
C PHE A 132 20.37 -8.10 13.19
N VAL A 133 19.33 -8.61 12.50
CA VAL A 133 18.13 -9.17 13.15
C VAL A 133 18.05 -10.70 13.15
N ASN A 134 19.06 -11.39 12.60
CA ASN A 134 19.12 -12.84 12.44
C ASN A 134 17.97 -13.42 11.61
N ASP A 135 17.06 -14.16 12.24
CA ASP A 135 15.99 -14.96 11.64
C ASP A 135 14.68 -14.18 11.43
N LYS A 136 14.73 -12.84 11.52
CA LYS A 136 13.57 -11.96 11.39
C LYS A 136 13.55 -11.21 10.06
N VAL A 137 12.34 -10.90 9.60
CA VAL A 137 12.06 -9.96 8.52
C VAL A 137 11.16 -8.88 9.09
N GLU A 138 11.63 -7.64 9.08
CA GLU A 138 10.86 -6.49 9.55
C GLU A 138 10.34 -5.69 8.37
N LEU A 139 9.13 -5.13 8.48
CA LEU A 139 8.48 -4.35 7.43
C LEU A 139 8.05 -3.00 7.99
N VAL A 140 8.13 -1.96 7.16
CA VAL A 140 7.57 -0.64 7.46
C VAL A 140 6.43 -0.38 6.50
N ILE A 141 5.20 -0.48 6.99
CA ILE A 141 3.98 -0.48 6.19
C ILE A 141 3.05 0.65 6.63
N VAL A 142 2.46 1.36 5.68
CA VAL A 142 1.36 2.28 5.93
C VAL A 142 0.02 1.55 5.72
N VAL A 143 -0.89 1.66 6.69
CA VAL A 143 -2.26 1.17 6.52
C VAL A 143 -2.92 1.95 5.39
N ASN A 144 -3.44 1.23 4.40
CA ASN A 144 -3.96 1.84 3.18
C ASN A 144 -5.48 2.02 3.29
N ASP A 145 -5.88 3.13 3.89
CA ASP A 145 -7.27 3.55 3.99
C ASP A 145 -7.49 4.84 3.20
N TRP A 146 -8.57 4.89 2.42
CA TRP A 146 -8.92 6.08 1.66
C TRP A 146 -10.41 6.39 1.74
N LYS A 147 -10.73 7.65 1.45
CA LYS A 147 -12.11 8.13 1.32
C LYS A 147 -12.48 8.24 -0.14
N THR A 148 -13.63 7.71 -0.51
CA THR A 148 -14.24 7.92 -1.83
C THR A 148 -14.75 9.36 -1.93
N PRO A 149 -15.03 9.89 -3.14
CA PRO A 149 -15.64 11.21 -3.28
C PRO A 149 -16.98 11.35 -2.54
N SER A 150 -17.76 10.27 -2.44
CA SER A 150 -18.97 10.20 -1.59
C SER A 150 -18.71 10.16 -0.08
N GLY A 151 -17.46 10.06 0.37
CA GLY A 151 -17.06 10.04 1.78
C GLY A 151 -17.05 8.65 2.44
N ALA A 152 -17.34 7.58 1.69
CA ALA A 152 -17.22 6.22 2.18
C ALA A 152 -15.75 5.86 2.42
N THR A 153 -15.46 5.14 3.50
CA THR A 153 -14.11 4.61 3.75
C THR A 153 -13.93 3.30 2.99
N LYS A 154 -12.84 3.19 2.25
CA LYS A 154 -12.37 1.96 1.62
C LYS A 154 -11.01 1.57 2.20
N ARG A 155 -10.73 0.28 2.21
CA ARG A 155 -9.61 -0.34 2.92
C ARG A 155 -8.83 -1.24 1.98
N GLY A 156 -7.51 -1.15 2.04
CA GLY A 156 -6.60 -2.00 1.30
C GLY A 156 -6.54 -3.39 1.91
N LEU A 157 -6.72 -4.44 1.10
CA LEU A 157 -6.84 -5.82 1.57
C LEU A 157 -5.65 -6.28 2.43
N CYS A 158 -4.42 -6.17 1.92
CA CYS A 158 -3.24 -6.73 2.59
C CYS A 158 -2.82 -5.93 3.83
N THR A 159 -2.81 -4.59 3.76
CA THR A 159 -2.39 -3.76 4.89
C THR A 159 -3.37 -3.84 6.05
N ASN A 160 -4.68 -3.87 5.78
CA ASN A 160 -5.67 -4.05 6.83
C ASN A 160 -5.71 -5.49 7.37
N TYR A 161 -5.34 -6.49 6.57
CA TYR A 161 -5.17 -7.86 7.07
C TYR A 161 -4.02 -7.92 8.08
N ILE A 162 -2.85 -7.35 7.75
CA ILE A 162 -1.69 -7.27 8.65
C ILE A 162 -2.03 -6.46 9.90
N ASP A 163 -2.69 -5.30 9.75
CA ASP A 163 -3.11 -4.45 10.88
C ASP A 163 -4.03 -5.18 11.86
N ARG A 164 -4.98 -5.96 11.35
CA ARG A 164 -5.85 -6.81 12.19
C ARG A 164 -5.06 -7.88 12.93
N LEU A 165 -4.14 -8.57 12.26
CA LEU A 165 -3.28 -9.56 12.93
C LEU A 165 -2.40 -8.92 14.02
N ALA A 166 -1.96 -7.68 13.80
CA ALA A 166 -1.11 -6.97 14.77
C ALA A 166 -1.90 -6.41 15.97
N THR A 167 -3.22 -6.24 15.83
CA THR A 167 -4.09 -5.63 16.85
C THR A 167 -5.09 -6.61 17.47
N ASP A 168 -5.10 -7.87 17.01
CA ASP A 168 -5.85 -8.95 17.64
C ASP A 168 -5.28 -9.12 19.06
N GLY A 169 -6.05 -8.73 20.07
CA GLY A 169 -5.59 -8.35 21.42
C GLY A 169 -5.01 -9.47 22.30
N HIS A 170 -4.40 -10.47 21.68
CA HIS A 170 -3.69 -11.57 22.30
C HIS A 170 -2.19 -11.37 22.06
N GLU A 171 -1.51 -10.72 23.00
CA GLU A 171 -0.07 -10.43 22.94
C GLU A 171 0.81 -11.69 22.73
N ASP A 172 0.27 -12.88 23.00
CA ASP A 172 0.95 -14.17 22.87
C ASP A 172 0.63 -14.93 21.55
N LEU A 173 -0.25 -14.42 20.68
CA LEU A 173 -0.59 -15.12 19.43
C LEU A 173 0.41 -14.82 18.31
N THR A 174 1.24 -15.81 18.01
CA THR A 174 2.00 -15.82 16.76
C THR A 174 1.08 -16.20 15.59
N HIS A 175 0.69 -15.22 14.78
CA HIS A 175 -0.04 -15.47 13.55
C HIS A 175 0.89 -16.02 12.46
N LYS A 176 0.40 -16.98 11.68
CA LYS A 176 1.10 -17.50 10.50
C LYS A 176 0.67 -16.72 9.26
N VAL A 177 1.63 -16.17 8.55
CA VAL A 177 1.42 -15.52 7.25
C VAL A 177 2.20 -16.27 6.16
N VAL A 178 1.59 -16.41 4.99
CA VAL A 178 2.28 -17.00 3.82
C VAL A 178 3.07 -15.89 3.14
N VAL A 179 4.40 -16.05 3.09
CA VAL A 179 5.32 -15.09 2.48
C VAL A 179 6.28 -15.79 1.54
N SER A 180 6.81 -15.04 0.59
CA SER A 180 7.93 -15.44 -0.25
C SER A 180 8.87 -14.26 -0.37
N VAL A 181 10.17 -14.51 -0.36
CA VAL A 181 11.20 -13.48 -0.53
C VAL A 181 11.67 -13.49 -1.98
N THR A 182 11.63 -12.33 -2.61
CA THR A 182 12.14 -12.12 -3.97
C THR A 182 13.34 -11.17 -3.91
N PRO A 183 14.40 -11.37 -4.73
CA PRO A 183 15.49 -10.41 -4.84
C PRO A 183 14.97 -9.00 -5.16
N GLY A 184 15.48 -7.99 -4.45
CA GLY A 184 15.19 -6.58 -4.70
C GLY A 184 16.00 -6.01 -5.87
N THR A 185 15.83 -4.71 -6.16
CA THR A 185 16.56 -4.02 -7.23
C THR A 185 17.84 -3.34 -6.74
N PHE A 186 17.96 -3.08 -5.44
CA PHE A 186 19.14 -2.45 -4.89
C PHE A 186 20.30 -3.43 -4.67
N ASN A 187 21.47 -3.03 -5.17
CA ASN A 187 22.74 -3.65 -4.84
C ASN A 187 23.51 -2.74 -3.90
N LEU A 188 24.02 -3.30 -2.80
CA LEU A 188 24.95 -2.58 -1.93
C LEU A 188 26.31 -2.38 -2.64
N PRO A 189 27.08 -1.35 -2.28
CA PRO A 189 28.41 -1.15 -2.82
C PRO A 189 29.35 -2.30 -2.46
N PRO A 190 30.40 -2.53 -3.26
CA PRO A 190 31.26 -3.71 -3.11
C PRO A 190 32.11 -3.68 -1.83
N THR A 191 32.35 -2.51 -1.25
CA THR A 191 33.06 -2.38 0.02
C THR A 191 32.28 -1.54 1.04
N LEU A 192 32.81 -1.47 2.26
CA LEU A 192 32.24 -0.67 3.34
C LEU A 192 32.59 0.82 3.23
N MET A 193 33.56 1.18 2.37
CA MET A 193 34.14 2.52 2.28
C MET A 193 33.45 3.42 1.26
N GLU A 194 32.75 2.87 0.26
CA GLU A 194 31.99 3.71 -0.68
C GLU A 194 30.86 4.45 0.05
N PRO A 195 30.70 5.76 -0.20
CA PRO A 195 29.60 6.54 0.36
C PRO A 195 28.23 6.04 -0.09
N TYR A 196 27.26 6.03 0.82
CA TYR A 196 25.86 5.75 0.49
C TYR A 196 25.08 7.05 0.55
N VAL A 197 24.28 7.34 -0.47
CA VAL A 197 23.31 8.43 -0.46
C VAL A 197 21.93 7.87 -0.66
N MET A 198 21.14 7.89 0.41
CA MET A 198 19.81 7.31 0.44
C MET A 198 18.78 8.41 0.54
N THR A 199 17.77 8.40 -0.32
CA THR A 199 16.65 9.34 -0.30
C THR A 199 15.35 8.55 -0.20
N GLY A 200 14.60 8.75 0.89
CA GLY A 200 13.36 8.03 1.17
C GLY A 200 12.23 8.94 1.62
N LEU A 201 11.02 8.72 1.10
CA LEU A 201 9.81 9.41 1.58
C LEU A 201 8.87 8.46 2.30
N GLY A 202 8.45 8.80 3.52
CA GLY A 202 7.52 7.97 4.29
C GLY A 202 7.99 6.50 4.35
N THR A 203 7.15 5.56 3.91
CA THR A 203 7.49 4.13 3.87
C THR A 203 8.66 3.76 2.95
N GLY A 204 9.08 4.66 2.05
CA GLY A 204 10.34 4.54 1.30
C GLY A 204 11.59 4.49 2.18
N LEU A 205 11.46 4.73 3.49
CA LEU A 205 12.52 4.47 4.48
C LEU A 205 12.86 2.98 4.63
N ALA A 206 11.92 2.07 4.31
CA ALA A 206 12.06 0.63 4.59
C ALA A 206 13.43 0.05 4.17
N PRO A 207 13.83 0.05 2.90
CA PRO A 207 15.12 -0.54 2.50
C PRO A 207 16.32 0.18 3.16
N PHE A 208 16.21 1.48 3.43
CA PHE A 208 17.30 2.24 4.04
C PHE A 208 17.50 1.93 5.50
N ARG A 209 16.44 1.56 6.23
CA ARG A 209 16.60 0.99 7.58
C ARG A 209 17.40 -0.31 7.54
N ALA A 210 17.15 -1.18 6.56
CA ALA A 210 17.96 -2.39 6.38
C ALA A 210 19.43 -2.06 6.07
N PHE A 211 19.69 -1.02 5.26
CA PHE A 211 21.06 -0.57 4.95
C PHE A 211 21.77 -0.01 6.18
N ILE A 212 21.06 0.79 6.99
CA ILE A 212 21.56 1.33 8.25
C ILE A 212 21.91 0.20 9.22
N GLN A 213 21.03 -0.79 9.36
CA GLN A 213 21.28 -1.98 10.18
C GLN A 213 22.50 -2.79 9.68
N GLU A 214 22.66 -2.99 8.38
CA GLU A 214 23.84 -3.66 7.80
C GLU A 214 25.13 -2.89 8.14
N ARG A 215 25.12 -1.55 8.00
CA ARG A 215 26.27 -0.72 8.35
C ARG A 215 26.55 -0.73 9.86
N ALA A 216 25.52 -0.65 10.69
CA ALA A 216 25.63 -0.75 12.14
C ALA A 216 26.26 -2.07 12.57
N PHE A 217 25.86 -3.19 11.95
CA PHE A 217 26.45 -4.50 12.22
C PHE A 217 27.98 -4.49 12.01
N PHE A 218 28.46 -4.00 10.87
CA PHE A 218 29.90 -3.94 10.61
C PHE A 218 30.63 -2.95 11.52
N LYS A 219 30.01 -1.80 11.81
CA LYS A 219 30.60 -0.82 12.74
C LYS A 219 30.74 -1.39 14.15
N ASN A 220 29.76 -2.15 14.62
CA ASN A 220 29.79 -2.85 15.91
C ASN A 220 30.89 -3.93 15.99
N LEU A 221 31.29 -4.49 14.85
CA LEU A 221 32.44 -5.39 14.75
C LEU A 221 33.79 -4.65 14.65
N GLY A 222 33.77 -3.31 14.63
CA GLY A 222 34.97 -2.47 14.59
C GLY A 222 35.51 -2.18 13.19
N TYR A 223 34.74 -2.46 12.12
CA TYR A 223 35.13 -2.09 10.76
C TYR A 223 34.96 -0.59 10.52
N GLU A 224 35.92 0.01 9.80
CA GLU A 224 35.76 1.35 9.26
C GLU A 224 34.73 1.35 8.11
N THR A 225 33.94 2.42 8.05
CA THR A 225 32.88 2.58 7.06
C THR A 225 32.92 3.97 6.45
N GLY A 226 32.59 4.07 5.16
CA GLY A 226 32.43 5.33 4.46
C GLY A 226 31.18 6.11 4.90
N PRO A 227 31.03 7.35 4.40
CA PRO A 227 29.89 8.20 4.69
C PRO A 227 28.52 7.54 4.41
N MET A 228 27.54 7.84 5.24
CA MET A 228 26.14 7.46 5.06
C MET A 228 25.24 8.68 5.11
N TRP A 229 24.60 9.00 3.99
CA TRP A 229 23.61 10.06 3.91
C TRP A 229 22.20 9.45 3.90
N LEU A 230 21.31 10.03 4.70
CA LEU A 230 19.88 9.78 4.64
C LEU A 230 19.12 11.11 4.49
N PHE A 231 18.58 11.34 3.30
CA PHE A 231 17.61 12.39 3.02
C PHE A 231 16.20 11.82 3.21
N TYR A 232 15.58 12.08 4.35
CA TYR A 232 14.26 11.55 4.68
C TYR A 232 13.19 12.64 4.59
N GLY A 233 12.09 12.39 3.87
CA GLY A 233 11.00 13.36 3.74
C GLY A 233 9.68 12.88 4.33
N CYS A 234 9.03 13.75 5.10
CA CYS A 234 7.67 13.56 5.63
C CYS A 234 6.93 14.91 5.82
N ARG A 235 5.71 14.89 6.35
CA ARG A 235 4.91 16.11 6.50
C ARG A 235 5.27 16.88 7.76
N TYR A 236 5.22 16.21 8.91
CA TYR A 236 5.39 16.81 10.23
C TYR A 236 6.30 15.93 11.09
N ARG A 237 7.31 16.54 11.72
CA ARG A 237 8.18 15.81 12.65
C ARG A 237 7.39 15.07 13.73
N ALA A 238 6.36 15.72 14.26
CA ALA A 238 5.56 15.20 15.36
C ALA A 238 4.50 14.15 14.97
N LYS A 239 4.30 13.85 13.68
CA LYS A 239 3.20 12.96 13.24
C LYS A 239 3.65 11.81 12.35
N ASP A 240 4.52 12.07 11.38
CA ASP A 240 4.89 11.08 10.35
C ASP A 240 6.40 10.96 10.13
N TYR A 241 7.19 11.40 11.11
CA TYR A 241 8.60 11.01 11.22
C TYR A 241 8.73 9.60 11.78
N ILE A 242 8.34 8.62 10.95
CA ILE A 242 8.40 7.21 11.33
C ILE A 242 9.84 6.81 11.68
N LEU A 243 9.99 6.10 12.80
CA LEU A 243 11.29 5.66 13.32
C LEU A 243 12.29 6.81 13.57
N GLY A 244 11.80 8.04 13.75
CA GLY A 244 12.66 9.22 13.91
C GLY A 244 13.67 9.09 15.06
N HIS A 245 13.27 8.52 16.19
CA HIS A 245 14.16 8.25 17.33
C HIS A 245 15.29 7.30 16.96
N GLU A 246 14.97 6.16 16.33
CA GLU A 246 15.96 5.17 15.88
C GLU A 246 16.95 5.80 14.88
N LEU A 247 16.46 6.64 13.95
CA LEU A 247 17.33 7.34 13.00
C LEU A 247 18.25 8.36 13.68
N GLU A 248 17.73 9.11 14.66
CA GLU A 248 18.50 10.09 15.42
C GLU A 248 19.58 9.40 16.28
N GLU A 249 19.25 8.29 16.95
CA GLU A 249 20.21 7.46 17.68
C GLU A 249 21.33 6.94 16.76
N TRP A 250 20.99 6.38 15.59
CA TRP A 250 22.00 5.93 14.63
C TRP A 250 22.87 7.06 14.07
N ALA A 251 22.35 8.28 14.02
CA ALA A 251 23.14 9.46 13.65
C ALA A 251 24.10 9.87 14.77
N GLU A 252 23.67 9.82 16.03
CA GLU A 252 24.51 10.11 17.20
C GLU A 252 25.64 9.08 17.37
N GLU A 253 25.36 7.80 17.11
CA GLU A 253 26.36 6.73 17.06
C GLU A 253 27.27 6.81 15.82
N GLY A 254 26.96 7.71 14.89
CA GLY A 254 27.69 7.94 13.66
C GLY A 254 27.59 6.79 12.65
N VAL A 255 26.58 5.93 12.76
CA VAL A 255 26.24 4.96 11.70
C VAL A 255 25.69 5.74 10.50
N ILE A 256 24.80 6.70 10.77
CA ILE A 256 24.35 7.69 9.79
C ILE A 256 25.23 8.94 9.92
N THR A 257 26.12 9.17 8.97
CA THR A 257 27.02 10.34 9.00
C THR A 257 26.28 11.64 8.75
N HIS A 258 25.26 11.61 7.89
CA HIS A 258 24.49 12.78 7.50
C HIS A 258 22.99 12.47 7.45
N LEU A 259 22.31 12.68 8.58
CA LEU A 259 20.86 12.61 8.66
C LEU A 259 20.25 13.98 8.29
N LYS A 260 19.44 14.00 7.22
CA LYS A 260 18.87 15.23 6.64
C LYS A 260 17.35 15.10 6.47
N PRO A 261 16.58 15.23 7.57
CA PRO A 261 15.13 15.17 7.50
C PRO A 261 14.55 16.45 6.88
N ALA A 262 13.51 16.29 6.07
CA ALA A 262 12.75 17.36 5.42
C ALA A 262 11.28 17.28 5.84
N PHE A 263 10.86 18.22 6.68
CA PHE A 263 9.48 18.32 7.16
C PHE A 263 8.70 19.34 6.31
N SER A 264 7.83 18.86 5.43
CA SER A 264 7.16 19.72 4.44
C SER A 264 6.03 20.61 4.98
N ARG A 265 5.65 20.46 6.26
CA ARG A 265 4.51 21.16 6.86
C ARG A 265 4.77 21.73 8.26
N ASP A 266 5.99 21.65 8.77
CA ASP A 266 6.36 22.24 10.08
C ASP A 266 6.57 23.75 10.02
N GLN A 267 6.69 24.31 8.82
CA GLN A 267 6.85 25.74 8.55
C GLN A 267 5.99 26.19 7.36
N LYS A 268 5.91 27.52 7.16
CA LYS A 268 5.12 28.14 6.08
C LYS A 268 5.59 27.68 4.70
N GLU A 269 6.90 27.68 4.47
CA GLU A 269 7.51 27.29 3.21
C GLU A 269 7.69 25.78 3.10
N LYS A 270 7.50 25.22 1.90
CA LYS A 270 7.66 23.78 1.65
C LYS A 270 9.14 23.41 1.60
N VAL A 271 9.57 22.59 2.56
CA VAL A 271 10.91 21.99 2.57
C VAL A 271 10.79 20.51 2.17
N TYR A 272 11.45 20.14 1.09
CA TYR A 272 11.50 18.78 0.55
C TYR A 272 12.95 18.27 0.50
N VAL A 273 13.11 16.98 0.23
CA VAL A 273 14.42 16.30 0.23
C VAL A 273 15.40 16.93 -0.75
N GLN A 274 14.96 17.34 -1.95
CA GLN A 274 15.80 18.02 -2.94
C GLN A 274 16.36 19.35 -2.42
N HIS A 275 15.60 20.08 -1.59
CA HIS A 275 16.10 21.31 -0.97
C HIS A 275 17.23 20.99 0.00
N LYS A 276 17.07 19.93 0.81
CA LYS A 276 18.12 19.44 1.73
C LYS A 276 19.35 18.92 1.00
N MET A 277 19.18 18.27 -0.15
CA MET A 277 20.31 17.85 -0.99
C MET A 277 21.11 19.06 -1.49
N LEU A 278 20.42 20.12 -1.94
CA LEU A 278 21.07 21.33 -2.44
C LEU A 278 21.78 22.15 -1.34
N GLU A 279 21.29 22.10 -0.10
CA GLU A 279 21.99 22.68 1.07
C GLU A 279 23.36 22.02 1.32
N SER A 280 23.57 20.78 0.87
CA SER A 280 24.81 20.01 1.03
C SER A 280 25.44 19.61 -0.31
N LYS A 281 25.22 20.40 -1.36
CA LYS A 281 25.58 20.06 -2.75
C LYS A 281 27.07 19.76 -2.97
N ASP A 282 27.97 20.49 -2.28
CA ASP A 282 29.41 20.33 -2.47
C ASP A 282 29.89 19.01 -1.86
N ASP A 283 29.46 18.70 -0.64
CA ASP A 283 29.73 17.41 0.02
C ASP A 283 29.07 16.24 -0.73
N LEU A 284 27.86 16.47 -1.25
CA LEU A 284 27.13 15.49 -2.04
C LEU A 284 27.86 15.15 -3.34
N TYR A 285 28.41 16.15 -4.03
CA TYR A 285 29.24 15.95 -5.21
C TYR A 285 30.52 15.17 -4.87
N GLU A 286 31.20 15.55 -3.79
CA GLU A 286 32.40 14.87 -3.33
C GLU A 286 32.14 13.39 -3.05
N ASP A 287 31.11 13.08 -2.27
CA ASP A 287 30.81 11.70 -1.87
C ASP A 287 30.22 10.86 -3.01
N LEU A 288 29.30 11.40 -3.83
CA LEU A 288 28.72 10.64 -4.94
C LEU A 288 29.68 10.45 -6.11
N ILE A 289 30.43 11.49 -6.46
CA ILE A 289 31.20 11.48 -7.71
C ILE A 289 32.67 11.22 -7.44
N ASN A 290 33.34 12.04 -6.63
CA ASN A 290 34.80 11.95 -6.46
C ASN A 290 35.20 10.69 -5.68
N LYS A 291 34.40 10.29 -4.69
CA LYS A 291 34.62 9.07 -3.89
C LYS A 291 33.91 7.83 -4.43
N GLY A 292 33.26 7.91 -5.59
CA GLY A 292 32.60 6.77 -6.21
C GLY A 292 31.39 6.25 -5.44
N GLY A 293 30.68 7.12 -4.71
CA GLY A 293 29.50 6.73 -3.93
C GLY A 293 28.33 6.23 -4.77
N TYR A 294 27.34 5.69 -4.08
CA TYR A 294 26.12 5.13 -4.64
C TYR A 294 24.92 5.92 -4.17
N PHE A 295 23.98 6.17 -5.08
CA PHE A 295 22.72 6.82 -4.81
C PHE A 295 21.57 5.82 -4.87
N TYR A 296 20.65 5.94 -3.92
CA TYR A 296 19.45 5.13 -3.81
C TYR A 296 18.23 6.02 -3.56
N LEU A 297 17.17 5.82 -4.33
CA LEU A 297 15.86 6.46 -4.10
C LEU A 297 14.78 5.39 -3.96
N CYS A 298 14.05 5.44 -2.85
CA CYS A 298 12.87 4.60 -2.64
C CYS A 298 11.66 5.45 -2.26
N GLY A 299 10.53 5.24 -2.95
CA GLY A 299 9.33 6.02 -2.73
C GLY A 299 8.36 6.05 -3.90
N GLN A 300 7.39 6.96 -3.83
CA GLN A 300 6.39 7.13 -4.88
C GLN A 300 7.02 7.74 -6.15
N ALA A 301 6.74 7.14 -7.30
CA ALA A 301 7.18 7.66 -8.60
C ALA A 301 6.55 9.02 -8.96
N GLY A 302 7.13 9.72 -9.94
CA GLY A 302 6.60 10.97 -10.49
C GLY A 302 7.48 12.18 -10.17
N GLN A 303 6.91 13.23 -9.61
CA GLN A 303 7.62 14.51 -9.43
C GLN A 303 8.86 14.39 -8.54
N LEU A 304 8.81 13.53 -7.52
CA LEU A 304 9.95 13.30 -6.61
C LEU A 304 11.21 12.88 -7.35
N GLU A 305 11.08 11.88 -8.24
CA GLU A 305 12.19 11.34 -9.02
C GLU A 305 12.85 12.43 -9.85
N ILE A 306 12.04 13.24 -10.53
CA ILE A 306 12.51 14.35 -11.37
C ILE A 306 13.25 15.39 -10.52
N ASP A 307 12.68 15.79 -9.38
CA ASP A 307 13.24 16.81 -8.51
C ASP A 307 14.57 16.37 -7.89
N VAL A 308 14.65 15.12 -7.44
CA VAL A 308 15.87 14.51 -6.87
C VAL A 308 16.95 14.37 -7.94
N ARG A 309 16.60 13.89 -9.13
CA ARG A 309 17.52 13.80 -10.26
C ARG A 309 18.11 15.18 -10.60
N ASN A 310 17.28 16.22 -10.65
CA ASN A 310 17.71 17.59 -10.89
C ASN A 310 18.60 18.15 -9.78
N ALA A 311 18.33 17.80 -8.53
CA ALA A 311 19.19 18.17 -7.41
C ALA A 311 20.59 17.55 -7.52
N ILE A 312 20.68 16.27 -7.91
CA ILE A 312 21.97 15.60 -8.14
C ILE A 312 22.72 16.25 -9.30
N LEU A 313 22.06 16.48 -10.45
CA LEU A 313 22.68 17.19 -11.58
C LEU A 313 23.22 18.56 -11.17
N THR A 314 22.45 19.30 -10.36
CA THR A 314 22.86 20.61 -9.85
C THR A 314 24.08 20.49 -8.94
N ALA A 315 24.10 19.48 -8.06
CA ALA A 315 25.26 19.20 -7.22
C ALA A 315 26.51 18.85 -8.05
N ILE A 316 26.37 18.01 -9.07
CA ILE A 316 27.47 17.66 -9.99
C ILE A 316 28.01 18.90 -10.70
N ARG A 317 27.11 19.71 -11.26
CA ARG A 317 27.47 20.92 -12.00
C ARG A 317 28.18 21.94 -11.12
N GLU A 318 27.59 22.26 -9.98
CA GLU A 318 28.07 23.34 -9.11
C GLU A 318 29.26 22.91 -8.25
N GLY A 319 29.20 21.72 -7.65
CA GLY A 319 30.30 21.15 -6.86
C GLY A 319 31.53 20.86 -7.73
N GLY A 320 31.32 20.35 -8.94
CA GLY A 320 32.40 20.11 -9.91
C GLY A 320 32.80 21.32 -10.75
N LYS A 321 32.14 22.47 -10.57
CA LYS A 321 32.39 23.73 -11.30
C LYS A 321 32.46 23.53 -12.82
N MET A 322 31.52 22.75 -13.36
CA MET A 322 31.48 22.34 -14.76
C MET A 322 30.24 22.89 -15.47
N SER A 323 30.25 22.81 -16.81
CA SER A 323 29.09 23.16 -17.63
C SER A 323 27.93 22.18 -17.42
N ALA A 324 26.73 22.56 -17.88
CA ALA A 324 25.56 21.68 -17.80
C ALA A 324 25.74 20.41 -18.66
N GLU A 325 26.37 20.54 -19.82
CA GLU A 325 26.67 19.43 -20.73
C GLU A 325 27.69 18.45 -20.13
N GLU A 326 28.70 18.95 -19.43
CA GLU A 326 29.66 18.12 -18.71
C GLU A 326 29.01 17.40 -17.52
N ALA A 327 28.18 18.11 -16.74
CA ALA A 327 27.47 17.53 -15.61
C ALA A 327 26.53 16.40 -16.06
N GLN A 328 25.85 16.57 -17.19
CA GLN A 328 25.02 15.52 -17.77
C GLN A 328 25.86 14.28 -18.13
N LYS A 329 27.01 14.45 -18.79
CA LYS A 329 27.89 13.31 -19.13
C LYS A 329 28.40 12.56 -17.88
N VAL A 330 28.71 13.30 -16.82
CA VAL A 330 29.12 12.69 -15.54
C VAL A 330 27.97 11.90 -14.93
N PHE A 331 26.75 12.44 -15.00
CA PHE A 331 25.55 11.75 -14.52
C PHE A 331 25.23 10.50 -15.36
N ASP A 332 25.32 10.58 -16.69
CA ASP A 332 25.06 9.45 -17.58
C ASP A 332 26.04 8.30 -17.26
N LYS A 333 27.33 8.62 -17.06
CA LYS A 333 28.33 7.64 -16.61
C LYS A 333 28.00 7.06 -15.23
N PHE A 334 27.54 7.90 -14.30
CA PHE A 334 27.10 7.48 -12.97
C PHE A 334 25.92 6.49 -13.01
N GLU A 335 24.98 6.68 -13.94
CA GLU A 335 23.90 5.73 -14.24
C GLU A 335 24.42 4.45 -14.91
N GLU A 336 25.27 4.57 -15.94
CA GLU A 336 25.84 3.42 -16.68
C GLU A 336 26.66 2.48 -15.77
N GLU A 337 27.34 3.03 -14.76
CA GLU A 337 28.08 2.27 -13.75
C GLU A 337 27.18 1.56 -12.72
N GLY A 338 25.85 1.74 -12.81
CA GLY A 338 24.89 1.14 -11.89
C GLY A 338 24.92 1.73 -10.48
N ARG A 339 25.46 2.95 -10.32
CA ARG A 339 25.58 3.62 -9.03
C ARG A 339 24.39 4.54 -8.70
N TYR A 340 23.49 4.76 -9.66
CA TYR A 340 22.21 5.44 -9.46
C TYR A 340 21.07 4.41 -9.47
N CYS A 341 20.54 4.07 -8.31
CA CYS A 341 19.58 2.98 -8.13
C CYS A 341 18.21 3.50 -7.67
N LEU A 342 17.14 3.07 -8.35
CA LEU A 342 15.77 3.49 -8.05
C LEU A 342 14.88 2.28 -7.72
N GLU A 343 14.07 2.40 -6.66
CA GLU A 343 12.99 1.46 -6.32
C GLU A 343 11.72 2.27 -6.08
N LEU A 344 10.95 2.48 -7.15
CA LEU A 344 9.76 3.33 -7.15
C LEU A 344 8.48 2.49 -7.30
N TYR A 345 7.42 2.93 -6.64
CA TYR A 345 6.10 2.27 -6.65
C TYR A 345 4.96 3.19 -7.08
#